data_AF-A0A3P1WIV9-F1
#
_entry.id   AF-A0A3P1WIV9-F1
#
_cell.length_a   1.000
_cell.length_b   1.000
_cell.length_c   1.000
_cell.angle_alpha   90.00
_cell.angle_beta   90.00
_cell.angle_gamma   90.00
#
_symmetry.space_group_name_H-M   'P 1'
#
loop_
_entity.id
_entity.type
_entity.pdbx_description
1 polymer ?
#
loop_
_entity_poly.entity_id
_entity_poly.type
_entity_poly.pdbx_seq_one_letter_code
_entity_poly.pdbx_strand_id
1 'polypeptide(L)'
;MRQRIVLWAFIIAALGLVTWAGMSYADPAPQCRGVAMAPGDTCHYSSLTEVETSRVQTYDERVTTARTQLPFVMGVGALAAGFGVWLLVRSGKQGHGAEDHAAVLD
;
A
#
# COMPACT_ATOMS: atom_id res chain seq x y z
N MET A 1 -7.30 22.15 13.90
CA MET A 1 -6.37 21.10 14.42
C MET A 1 -6.74 19.68 13.98
N ARG A 2 -7.99 19.22 14.15
CA ARG A 2 -8.46 17.86 13.75
C ARG A 2 -8.10 17.46 12.31
N GLN A 3 -8.27 18.35 11.34
CA GLN A 3 -7.96 18.07 9.93
C GLN A 3 -6.47 17.76 9.68
N ARG A 4 -5.55 18.39 10.42
CA ARG A 4 -4.12 18.10 10.32
C ARG A 4 -3.79 16.72 10.89
N ILE A 5 -4.45 16.33 11.99
CA ILE A 5 -4.29 14.99 12.59
C ILE A 5 -4.75 13.91 11.60
N VAL A 6 -5.90 14.13 10.93
CA VAL A 6 -6.41 13.20 9.92
C VAL A 6 -5.46 13.08 8.73
N LEU A 7 -4.93 14.19 8.23
CA LEU A 7 -3.95 14.17 7.13
C LEU A 7 -2.66 13.43 7.51
N TRP A 8 -2.15 13.66 8.72
CA TRP A 8 -0.99 12.92 9.22
C TRP A 8 -1.27 11.42 9.35
N ALA A 9 -2.42 11.04 9.91
CA ALA A 9 -2.83 9.64 10.00
C ALA A 9 -2.91 8.97 8.61
N PHE A 10 -3.46 9.68 7.62
CA PHE A 10 -3.53 9.20 6.24
C PHE A 10 -2.13 9.00 5.62
N ILE A 11 -1.22 9.97 5.79
CA ILE A 11 0.16 9.86 5.28
C ILE A 11 0.89 8.67 5.93
N ILE A 12 0.77 8.52 7.25
CA ILE A 12 1.41 7.42 7.98
C ILE A 12 0.86 6.07 7.52
N ALA A 13 -0.46 5.95 7.33
CA ALA A 13 -1.07 4.73 6.81
C ALA A 13 -0.59 4.40 5.39
N ALA A 14 -0.51 5.41 4.51
CA ALA A 14 0.00 5.23 3.16
C ALA A 14 1.47 4.78 3.14
N LEU A 15 2.32 5.38 3.98
CA LEU A 15 3.71 4.96 4.14
C LEU A 15 3.80 3.53 4.70
N GLY A 16 2.94 3.17 5.66
CA GLY A 16 2.85 1.82 6.19
C GLY A 16 2.52 0.77 5.12
N LEU A 17 1.65 1.10 4.15
CA LEU A 17 1.37 0.23 3.01
C LEU A 17 2.58 0.07 2.09
N VAL A 18 3.32 1.16 1.83
CA VAL A 18 4.53 1.11 0.99
C VAL A 18 5.61 0.26 1.65
N THR A 19 5.86 0.44 2.96
CA THR A 19 6.86 -0.35 3.69
C THR A 19 6.46 -1.82 3.77
N TRP A 20 5.19 -2.11 4.03
CA TRP A 20 4.68 -3.48 4.06
C TRP A 20 4.78 -4.17 2.68
N ALA A 21 4.38 -3.48 1.60
CA ALA A 21 4.50 -4.01 0.25
C ALA A 21 5.98 -4.23 -0.13
N GLY A 22 6.86 -3.30 0.25
CA GLY A 22 8.31 -3.41 0.07
C GLY A 22 8.89 -4.66 0.74
N MET A 23 8.53 -4.88 2.01
CA MET A 23 8.97 -6.06 2.75
C MET A 23 8.42 -7.35 2.14
N SER A 24 7.14 -7.36 1.74
CA SER A 24 6.50 -8.50 1.08
C SER A 24 7.08 -8.83 -0.29
N TYR A 25 7.69 -7.84 -0.96
CA TYR A 25 8.36 -8.04 -2.25
C TYR A 25 9.75 -8.67 -2.06
N ALA A 26 10.45 -8.28 -1.00
CA ALA A 26 11.76 -8.82 -0.63
C ALA A 26 11.66 -10.26 -0.11
N ASP A 27 10.66 -10.54 0.73
CA ASP A 27 10.37 -11.86 1.27
C ASP A 27 8.95 -12.30 0.89
N PRO A 28 8.76 -12.80 -0.35
CA PRO A 28 7.52 -13.45 -0.69
C PRO A 28 7.48 -14.74 0.12
N ALA A 29 6.55 -14.82 1.08
CA ALA A 29 6.20 -16.06 1.78
C ALA A 29 5.04 -16.73 1.03
N PRO A 30 5.27 -17.47 -0.08
CA PRO A 30 4.19 -18.16 -0.79
C PRO A 30 3.65 -19.27 0.11
N GLN A 31 2.35 -19.20 0.34
CA GLN A 31 1.63 -20.12 1.19
C GLN A 31 0.75 -21.00 0.31
N CYS A 32 0.77 -22.31 0.54
CA CYS A 32 -0.27 -23.18 0.01
C CYS A 32 -1.04 -23.84 1.16
N ARG A 33 -2.34 -23.53 1.24
CA ARG A 33 -3.24 -24.05 2.30
C ARG A 33 -2.69 -23.85 3.73
N GLY A 34 -2.03 -22.71 3.97
CA GLY A 34 -1.44 -22.36 5.26
C GLY A 34 -0.08 -22.99 5.56
N VAL A 35 0.53 -23.69 4.60
CA VAL A 35 1.89 -24.23 4.71
C VAL A 35 2.83 -23.35 3.88
N ALA A 36 3.96 -22.95 4.47
CA ALA A 36 5.03 -22.24 3.77
C ALA A 36 5.64 -23.17 2.71
N MET A 37 5.62 -22.74 1.44
CA MET A 37 6.23 -23.51 0.35
C MET A 37 7.73 -23.25 0.30
N ALA A 38 8.52 -24.31 0.18
CA ALA A 38 9.95 -24.22 -0.12
C ALA A 38 10.20 -24.19 -1.64
N PRO A 39 11.36 -23.67 -2.08
CA PRO A 39 11.74 -23.71 -3.49
C PRO A 39 11.74 -25.16 -4.01
N GLY A 40 10.98 -25.43 -5.08
CA GLY A 40 10.80 -26.77 -5.65
C GLY A 40 9.48 -27.46 -5.29
N ASP A 41 8.71 -26.91 -4.34
CA ASP A 41 7.37 -27.41 -4.03
C ASP A 41 6.38 -27.05 -5.14
N THR A 42 5.50 -28.00 -5.48
CA THR A 42 4.40 -27.79 -6.41
C THR A 42 3.08 -27.81 -5.65
N CYS A 43 2.19 -26.86 -5.93
CA CYS A 43 0.83 -26.91 -5.39
C CYS A 43 -0.19 -27.08 -6.50
N HIS A 44 -1.15 -27.98 -6.26
CA HIS A 44 -2.35 -28.04 -7.07
C HIS A 44 -3.13 -26.73 -6.90
N TYR A 45 -3.32 -26.02 -8.00
CA TYR A 45 -4.13 -24.80 -8.05
C TYR A 45 -5.56 -25.21 -7.71
N SER A 46 -6.10 -24.71 -6.60
CA SER A 46 -7.52 -24.79 -6.31
C SER A 46 -8.07 -23.39 -6.44
N SER A 47 -8.90 -23.15 -7.47
CA SER A 47 -9.64 -21.90 -7.62
C SER A 47 -10.66 -21.76 -6.49
N LEU A 48 -11.03 -20.53 -6.13
CA LEU A 48 -12.02 -20.24 -5.06
C LEU A 48 -13.37 -20.97 -5.23
N THR A 49 -13.66 -21.50 -6.42
CA THR A 49 -14.89 -22.21 -6.78
C THR A 49 -14.64 -23.67 -7.18
N GLU A 50 -13.40 -24.18 -7.05
CA GLU A 50 -13.02 -25.57 -7.30
C GLU A 50 -13.33 -26.09 -8.73
N VAL A 51 -13.47 -25.17 -9.69
CA VAL A 51 -13.86 -25.47 -11.07
C VAL A 51 -12.67 -25.83 -11.97
N GLU A 52 -11.46 -25.38 -11.61
CA GLU A 52 -10.22 -25.75 -12.32
C GLU A 52 -9.15 -26.21 -11.33
N THR A 53 -9.05 -27.53 -11.15
CA THR A 53 -8.07 -28.19 -10.27
C THR A 53 -6.90 -28.84 -11.03
N SER A 54 -6.91 -28.77 -12.36
CA SER A 54 -5.93 -29.43 -13.25
C SER A 54 -4.66 -28.62 -13.48
N ARG A 55 -4.60 -27.36 -13.03
CA ARG A 55 -3.40 -26.51 -13.14
C ARG A 55 -2.50 -26.77 -11.95
N VAL A 56 -1.30 -27.28 -12.17
CA VAL A 56 -0.26 -27.34 -11.15
C VAL A 56 0.45 -25.99 -11.21
N GLN A 57 0.31 -25.15 -10.18
CA GLN A 57 1.01 -23.86 -10.14
C GLN A 57 2.28 -24.05 -9.32
N THR A 58 3.42 -23.95 -10.00
CA THR A 58 4.74 -24.11 -9.38
C THR A 58 5.04 -22.94 -8.44
N TYR A 59 5.93 -23.17 -7.46
CA TYR A 59 6.44 -22.13 -6.56
C TYR A 59 6.87 -20.86 -7.33
N ASP A 60 7.58 -21.03 -8.45
CA ASP A 60 8.09 -19.93 -9.27
C ASP A 60 6.97 -19.09 -9.91
N GLU A 61 5.86 -19.71 -10.33
CA GLU A 61 4.70 -18.99 -10.87
C GLU A 61 3.96 -18.17 -9.80
N ARG A 62 3.93 -18.64 -8.55
CA ARG A 62 3.35 -17.86 -7.44
C ARG A 62 4.26 -16.71 -7.03
N VAL A 63 5.57 -16.93 -6.96
CA VAL A 63 6.54 -15.89 -6.64
C VAL A 63 6.56 -14.80 -7.72
N THR A 64 6.52 -15.16 -8.99
CA THR A 64 6.46 -14.19 -10.10
C THR A 64 5.15 -13.40 -10.10
N THR A 65 4.01 -14.05 -9.84
CA THR A 65 2.72 -13.37 -9.72
C THR A 65 2.70 -12.39 -8.55
N ALA A 66 3.17 -12.82 -7.37
CA ALA A 66 3.28 -11.96 -6.19
C ALA A 66 4.19 -10.75 -6.44
N ARG A 67 5.35 -10.99 -7.06
CA ARG A 67 6.28 -9.92 -7.45
C ARG A 67 5.71 -8.96 -8.50
N THR A 68 4.71 -9.35 -9.27
CA THR A 68 4.08 -8.47 -10.25
C THR A 68 3.03 -7.54 -9.62
N GLN A 69 2.34 -7.99 -8.57
CA GLN A 69 1.25 -7.22 -7.93
C GLN A 69 1.76 -6.21 -6.90
N LEU A 70 2.77 -6.58 -6.13
CA LEU A 70 3.35 -5.74 -5.08
C LEU A 70 3.87 -4.35 -5.53
N PRO A 71 4.50 -4.17 -6.71
CA PRO A 71 4.94 -2.84 -7.15
C PRO A 71 3.78 -1.85 -7.38
N PHE A 72 2.58 -2.32 -7.75
CA PHE A 72 1.41 -1.45 -7.87
C PHE A 72 0.97 -0.91 -6.51
N VAL A 73 1.00 -1.75 -5.46
CA VAL A 73 0.67 -1.32 -4.10
C VAL A 73 1.68 -0.28 -3.60
N MET A 74 2.97 -0.48 -3.87
CA MET A 74 4.00 0.52 -3.56
C MET A 74 3.75 1.85 -4.29
N GLY A 75 3.44 1.79 -5.59
CA GLY A 75 3.16 2.98 -6.39
C GLY A 75 1.95 3.77 -5.90
N VAL A 76 0.82 3.09 -5.64
CA VAL A 76 -0.40 3.72 -5.12
C VAL A 76 -0.17 4.32 -3.73
N GLY A 77 0.51 3.59 -2.84
CA GLY A 77 0.86 4.09 -1.51
C GLY A 77 1.75 5.32 -1.55
N ALA A 78 2.76 5.34 -2.43
CA ALA A 78 3.64 6.49 -2.61
C ALA A 78 2.89 7.72 -3.15
N LEU A 79 2.00 7.54 -4.14
CA LEU A 79 1.16 8.61 -4.66
C LEU A 79 0.20 9.16 -3.60
N ALA A 80 -0.43 8.28 -2.81
CA ALA A 80 -1.31 8.68 -1.72
C ALA A 80 -0.55 9.49 -0.65
N ALA A 81 0.63 9.04 -0.23
CA ALA A 81 1.47 9.78 0.72
C ALA A 81 1.86 11.16 0.17
N GLY A 82 2.30 11.23 -1.09
CA GLY A 82 2.64 12.48 -1.76
C GLY A 82 1.47 13.45 -1.84
N PHE A 83 0.27 12.94 -2.16
CA PHE A 83 -0.95 13.74 -2.18
C PHE A 83 -1.33 14.28 -0.80
N GLY A 84 -1.23 13.44 0.24
CA GLY A 84 -1.46 13.86 1.63
C GLY A 84 -0.51 14.98 2.07
N VAL A 85 0.78 14.86 1.75
CA VAL A 85 1.79 15.89 2.02
C VAL A 85 1.47 17.18 1.27
N TRP A 86 1.11 17.08 -0.02
CA TRP A 86 0.75 18.24 -0.84
C TRP A 86 -0.44 19.01 -0.25
N LEU A 87 -1.50 18.30 0.19
CA LEU A 87 -2.64 18.92 0.88
C LEU A 87 -2.23 19.58 2.19
N LEU A 88 -1.37 18.93 2.98
CA LEU A 88 -0.91 19.45 4.26
C LEU A 88 -0.12 20.77 4.11
N VAL A 89 0.72 20.87 3.07
CA VAL A 89 1.46 22.08 2.73
C VAL A 89 0.52 23.19 2.25
N ARG A 90 -0.47 22.86 1.39
CA ARG A 90 -1.42 23.85 0.86
C ARG A 90 -2.35 24.41 1.93
N SER A 91 -2.83 23.57 2.86
CA SER A 91 -3.64 24.02 3.99
C SER A 91 -2.85 24.92 4.95
N GLY A 92 -1.54 24.72 5.10
CA GLY A 92 -0.68 25.60 5.89
C GLY A 92 -0.55 27.01 5.31
N LYS A 93 -0.47 27.14 3.98
CA LYS A 93 -0.36 28.44 3.29
C LYS A 93 -1.62 29.30 3.37
N GLN A 94 -2.82 28.71 3.48
CA GLN A 94 -4.08 29.45 3.56
C GLN A 94 -4.37 30.02 4.96
N GLY A 95 -3.72 29.48 6.01
CA GLY A 95 -3.97 29.90 7.39
C GLY A 95 -3.42 31.28 7.75
N HIS A 96 -2.36 31.76 7.10
CA HIS A 96 -1.77 33.08 7.41
C HIS A 96 -2.53 34.28 6.81
N GLY A 97 -3.40 34.06 5.81
CA GLY A 97 -4.17 35.16 5.20
C GLY A 97 -5.38 35.60 6.02
N ALA A 98 -5.94 34.74 6.87
CA ALA A 98 -7.16 35.07 7.62
C ALA A 98 -6.90 35.90 8.89
N GLU A 99 -5.71 35.79 9.49
CA GLU A 99 -5.32 36.58 10.67
C GLU A 99 -4.92 38.02 10.29
N ASP A 100 -4.30 38.23 9.11
CA ASP A 100 -3.91 39.56 8.63
C ASP A 100 -5.12 40.46 8.27
N HIS A 101 -6.24 39.89 7.83
CA HIS A 101 -7.46 40.65 7.51
C HIS A 101 -8.28 41.04 8.75
N ALA A 102 -8.13 40.31 9.87
CA ALA A 102 -8.74 40.70 11.13
C ALA A 102 -7.97 41.86 11.79
N ALA A 103 -6.64 41.92 11.62
CA ALA A 103 -5.79 42.98 12.18
C ALA A 103 -5.84 44.32 11.41
N VAL A 104 -6.38 44.36 10.19
CA VAL A 104 -6.54 45.59 9.38
C VAL A 104 -7.90 46.26 9.61
N LEU A 105 -8.83 45.60 10.31
CA LEU A 105 -10.19 46.11 10.59
C LEU A 105 -10.39 46.59 12.03
N ASP A 106 -9.32 46.65 12.84
CA ASP A 106 -9.28 47.31 14.17
C ASP A 106 -8.51 48.63 14.11
#